data_AF-A0A2C4MD03-F1
#
_entry.id   AF-A0A2C4MD03-F1
#
_cell.length_a   1.000
_cell.length_b   1.000
_cell.length_c   1.000
_cell.angle_alpha   90.00
_cell.angle_beta   90.00
_cell.angle_gamma   90.00
#
_symmetry.space_group_name_H-M   'P 1'
#
loop_
_entity.id
_entity.type
_entity.pdbx_description
1 polymer ?
#
loop_
_entity_poly.entity_id
_entity_poly.type
_entity_poly.pdbx_seq_one_letter_code
_entity_poly.pdbx_strand_id
1 'polypeptide(L)'
;MRILLSVLLALMLVPVLTGCKAPAKEDTTSNKKTTEEAKNEAPADLKLNFNEFDLKADYQDTKKDYEADYKNVAADKKMEAKLEDHKSNAKFTGDEAITKLSPLLQELKFDKDTPDQEVIDQVVNVFKLDKDYQKFDLEVVFSDGTKKEYKREIK
;
A
#
# COMPACT_ATOMS: atom_id res chain seq x y z
N MET A 1 1.49 28.09 -27.94
CA MET A 1 0.96 27.81 -29.29
C MET A 1 0.05 26.60 -29.16
N ARG A 2 -1.27 26.81 -29.26
CA ARG A 2 -2.30 25.79 -29.00
C ARG A 2 -2.44 24.91 -30.24
N ILE A 3 -2.18 23.61 -30.12
CA ILE A 3 -2.31 22.67 -31.23
C ILE A 3 -3.79 22.33 -31.39
N LEU A 4 -4.28 22.59 -32.60
CA LEU A 4 -5.68 22.49 -33.01
C LEU A 4 -6.13 21.04 -33.16
N LEU A 5 -7.34 20.79 -32.65
CA LEU A 5 -8.18 19.62 -32.95
C LEU A 5 -8.45 19.52 -34.45
N SER A 6 -8.26 18.32 -34.99
CA SER A 6 -8.70 17.88 -36.32
C SER A 6 -8.56 16.37 -36.37
N VAL A 7 -9.40 15.55 -36.97
CA VAL A 7 -10.69 15.64 -37.67
C VAL A 7 -11.12 14.17 -37.81
N LEU A 8 -12.43 13.91 -37.82
CA LEU A 8 -13.14 12.72 -38.35
C LEU A 8 -12.34 11.40 -38.52
N LEU A 9 -12.76 10.35 -37.83
CA LEU A 9 -12.65 9.01 -38.38
C LEU A 9 -14.03 8.32 -38.41
N ALA A 10 -14.36 7.87 -39.60
CA ALA A 10 -15.69 7.59 -40.08
C ALA A 10 -16.33 6.32 -39.48
N LEU A 11 -17.64 6.45 -39.28
CA LEU A 11 -18.60 5.39 -39.07
C LEU A 11 -18.63 4.48 -40.33
N MET A 12 -18.22 3.22 -40.21
CA MET A 12 -18.58 2.19 -41.18
C MET A 12 -19.23 1.02 -40.46
N LEU A 13 -20.48 0.79 -40.82
CA LEU A 13 -21.41 -0.20 -40.31
C LEU A 13 -21.82 -1.03 -41.52
N VAL A 14 -21.49 -2.32 -41.56
CA VAL A 14 -22.19 -3.30 -42.42
C VAL A 14 -22.27 -4.64 -41.69
N PRO A 15 -23.49 -5.17 -41.43
CA PRO A 15 -23.72 -6.50 -40.88
C PRO A 15 -23.99 -7.53 -41.99
N VAL A 16 -23.57 -8.79 -41.83
CA VAL A 16 -24.12 -9.92 -42.62
C VAL A 16 -24.27 -11.19 -41.77
N LEU A 17 -25.51 -11.37 -41.30
CA LEU A 17 -26.37 -12.57 -41.32
C LEU A 17 -25.78 -14.01 -41.33
N THR A 18 -26.09 -14.71 -40.23
CA THR A 18 -26.68 -16.08 -40.07
C THR A 18 -26.07 -17.33 -40.73
N GLY A 19 -25.81 -18.33 -39.88
CA GLY A 19 -25.88 -19.76 -40.21
C GLY A 19 -26.24 -20.60 -38.96
N CYS A 20 -27.35 -21.35 -39.00
CA CYS A 20 -27.85 -22.23 -37.94
C CYS A 20 -27.30 -23.67 -38.03
N LYS A 21 -27.04 -24.33 -36.89
CA LYS A 21 -27.36 -25.75 -36.63
C LYS A 21 -27.09 -26.15 -35.16
N ALA A 22 -28.05 -26.84 -34.53
CA ALA A 22 -27.97 -27.50 -33.22
C ALA A 22 -28.12 -29.05 -33.42
N PRO A 23 -28.19 -29.93 -32.38
CA PRO A 23 -27.62 -29.97 -31.02
C PRO A 23 -26.84 -31.30 -30.73
N ALA A 24 -26.10 -31.42 -29.62
CA ALA A 24 -25.98 -32.63 -28.77
C ALA A 24 -24.99 -32.47 -27.61
N LYS A 25 -25.29 -33.18 -26.51
CA LYS A 25 -24.66 -33.30 -25.18
C LYS A 25 -23.19 -33.78 -25.25
N GLU A 26 -22.31 -33.60 -24.27
CA GLU A 26 -22.36 -34.18 -22.91
C GLU A 26 -21.21 -33.64 -22.03
N ASP A 27 -21.44 -33.80 -20.73
CA ASP A 27 -20.63 -33.55 -19.54
C ASP A 27 -19.11 -33.80 -19.65
N THR A 28 -18.29 -32.96 -19.00
CA THR A 28 -17.18 -33.42 -18.13
C THR A 28 -16.71 -32.27 -17.25
N THR A 29 -17.00 -32.41 -15.97
CA THR A 29 -16.33 -31.81 -14.80
C THR A 29 -14.84 -31.55 -15.04
N SER A 30 -14.42 -30.29 -14.95
CA SER A 30 -13.06 -29.95 -14.56
C SER A 30 -13.12 -28.83 -13.54
N ASN A 31 -12.91 -29.22 -12.28
CA ASN A 31 -12.71 -28.34 -11.15
C ASN A 31 -11.44 -27.51 -11.38
N LYS A 32 -11.55 -26.43 -12.16
CA LYS A 32 -10.53 -25.41 -12.22
C LYS A 32 -10.66 -24.62 -10.93
N LYS A 33 -9.85 -25.01 -9.94
CA LYS A 33 -9.43 -24.14 -8.84
C LYS A 33 -8.91 -22.86 -9.49
N THR A 34 -9.78 -21.87 -9.60
CA THR A 34 -9.40 -20.49 -9.89
C THR A 34 -8.58 -20.07 -8.70
N THR A 35 -7.27 -20.23 -8.81
CA THR A 35 -6.33 -19.35 -8.12
C THR A 35 -6.68 -17.97 -8.64
N GLU A 36 -7.45 -17.24 -7.86
CA GLU A 36 -7.59 -15.80 -7.99
C GLU A 36 -6.18 -15.24 -7.77
N GLU A 37 -5.42 -15.11 -8.85
CA GLU A 37 -4.36 -14.12 -8.92
C GLU A 37 -5.07 -12.77 -8.77
N ALA A 38 -5.22 -12.34 -7.52
CA ALA A 38 -5.65 -11.01 -7.19
C ALA A 38 -4.71 -10.06 -7.93
N LYS A 39 -5.26 -9.40 -8.94
CA LYS A 39 -4.65 -8.25 -9.58
C LYS A 39 -4.35 -7.27 -8.44
N ASN A 40 -3.08 -7.18 -8.03
CA ASN A 40 -2.61 -6.31 -6.95
C ASN A 40 -2.74 -4.86 -7.43
N GLU A 41 -3.96 -4.36 -7.47
CA GLU A 41 -4.24 -2.94 -7.54
C GLU A 41 -4.14 -2.40 -6.12
N ALA A 42 -3.41 -1.29 -5.96
CA ALA A 42 -3.33 -0.61 -4.68
C ALA A 42 -4.75 -0.30 -4.17
N PRO A 43 -5.05 -0.53 -2.87
CA PRO A 43 -6.37 -0.29 -2.32
C PRO A 43 -6.77 1.18 -2.53
N ALA A 44 -7.85 1.40 -3.27
CA ALA A 44 -8.28 2.72 -3.71
C ALA A 44 -8.81 3.64 -2.58
N ASP A 45 -9.00 3.12 -1.36
CA ASP A 45 -9.52 3.87 -0.21
C ASP A 45 -9.00 3.29 1.12
N LEU A 46 -7.81 3.70 1.53
CA LEU A 46 -7.26 3.38 2.85
C LEU A 46 -7.87 4.31 3.91
N LYS A 47 -8.76 3.77 4.73
CA LYS A 47 -9.32 4.47 5.89
C LYS A 47 -8.36 4.37 7.07
N LEU A 48 -7.39 5.27 7.10
CA LEU A 48 -6.43 5.44 8.20
C LEU A 48 -6.82 6.67 9.02
N ASN A 49 -6.46 6.69 10.30
CA ASN A 49 -6.62 7.86 11.18
C ASN A 49 -5.44 8.85 11.08
N PHE A 50 -4.52 8.61 10.14
CA PHE A 50 -3.39 9.47 9.83
C PHE A 50 -3.22 9.63 8.31
N ASN A 51 -2.65 10.77 7.94
CA ASN A 51 -2.32 11.14 6.57
C ASN A 51 -0.84 10.89 6.25
N GLU A 52 0.04 10.95 7.25
CA GLU A 52 1.47 10.69 7.08
C GLU A 52 1.97 9.76 8.19
N PHE A 53 2.82 8.80 7.82
CA PHE A 53 3.48 7.85 8.70
C PHE A 53 4.90 7.64 8.17
N ASP A 54 5.91 8.03 8.94
CA ASP A 54 7.34 7.93 8.61
C ASP A 54 8.02 7.20 9.77
N LEU A 55 8.37 5.94 9.55
CA LEU A 55 8.99 5.06 10.53
C LEU A 55 10.42 4.76 10.11
N LYS A 56 11.35 4.96 11.05
CA LYS A 56 12.74 4.54 10.93
C LYS A 56 13.20 3.79 12.18
N ALA A 57 13.76 2.60 11.97
CA ALA A 57 14.44 1.83 13.01
C ALA A 57 15.88 1.54 12.58
N ASP A 58 16.83 2.12 13.30
CA ASP A 58 18.27 1.94 13.09
C ASP A 58 18.83 0.93 14.08
N TYR A 59 19.65 0.00 13.61
CA TYR A 59 20.28 -1.04 14.43
C TYR A 59 21.81 -0.87 14.46
N GLN A 60 22.48 -1.55 15.40
CA GLN A 60 23.95 -1.57 15.37
C GLN A 60 24.50 -2.22 14.09
N ASP A 61 23.87 -3.31 13.64
CA ASP A 61 24.12 -3.86 12.31
C ASP A 61 23.17 -3.19 11.32
N THR A 62 23.69 -2.26 10.51
CA THR A 62 22.91 -1.49 9.53
C THR A 62 22.24 -2.35 8.46
N LYS A 63 22.61 -3.63 8.37
CA LYS A 63 21.90 -4.62 7.53
C LYS A 63 20.53 -5.00 8.08
N LYS A 64 20.16 -4.51 9.26
CA LYS A 64 18.84 -4.69 9.86
C LYS A 64 17.97 -3.43 9.81
N ASP A 65 18.51 -2.31 9.34
CA ASP A 65 17.78 -1.04 9.29
C ASP A 65 16.46 -1.20 8.51
N TYR A 66 15.45 -0.49 8.99
CA TYR A 66 14.08 -0.57 8.50
C TYR A 66 13.51 0.83 8.32
N GLU A 67 12.88 1.08 7.17
CA GLU A 67 12.22 2.34 6.83
C GLU A 67 10.86 2.07 6.20
N ALA A 68 9.82 2.74 6.68
CA ALA A 68 8.48 2.67 6.11
C ALA A 68 7.83 4.05 6.09
N ASP A 69 7.58 4.54 4.88
CA ASP A 69 6.94 5.82 4.62
C ASP A 69 5.59 5.61 3.96
N TYR A 70 4.61 6.36 4.42
CA TYR A 70 3.31 6.51 3.80
C TYR A 70 2.85 7.95 3.88
N LYS A 71 2.34 8.47 2.76
CA LYS A 71 1.75 9.81 2.68
C LYS A 71 0.50 9.77 1.82
N ASN A 72 -0.59 10.32 2.34
CA ASN A 72 -1.84 10.53 1.63
C ASN A 72 -2.12 12.03 1.53
N VAL A 73 -1.87 12.59 0.34
CA VAL A 73 -2.15 13.99 0.07
C VAL A 73 -3.61 14.12 -0.38
N ALA A 74 -4.49 14.46 0.55
CA ALA A 74 -5.93 14.60 0.28
C ALA A 74 -6.24 15.59 -0.86
N ALA A 75 -5.45 16.66 -0.99
CA ALA A 75 -5.62 17.67 -2.05
C ALA A 75 -5.43 17.09 -3.46
N ASP A 76 -4.49 16.16 -3.62
CA ASP A 76 -4.09 15.60 -4.91
C ASP A 76 -4.58 14.16 -5.12
N LYS A 77 -5.31 13.61 -4.14
CA LYS A 77 -5.74 12.19 -4.08
C LYS A 77 -4.60 11.22 -4.39
N LYS A 78 -3.40 11.58 -3.96
CA LYS A 78 -2.18 10.83 -4.28
C LYS A 78 -1.67 10.17 -3.00
N MET A 79 -1.53 8.86 -3.08
CA MET A 79 -0.81 8.09 -2.09
C MET A 79 0.62 7.88 -2.57
N GLU A 80 1.58 8.08 -1.67
CA GLU A 80 3.00 7.80 -1.87
C GLU A 80 3.45 6.89 -0.74
N ALA A 81 4.31 5.92 -1.07
CA ALA A 81 4.84 5.00 -0.08
C ALA A 81 6.22 4.49 -0.46
N LYS A 82 6.99 4.14 0.56
CA LYS A 82 8.30 3.50 0.47
C LYS A 82 8.44 2.49 1.60
N LEU A 83 9.03 1.34 1.31
CA LEU A 83 9.38 0.33 2.30
C LEU A 83 10.77 -0.20 1.99
N GLU A 84 11.70 -0.05 2.93
CA GLU A 84 13.03 -0.64 2.89
C GLU A 84 13.23 -1.52 4.14
N ASP A 85 13.50 -2.81 3.91
CA ASP A 85 13.88 -3.78 4.93
C ASP A 85 15.23 -4.37 4.53
N HIS A 86 16.30 -3.90 5.19
CA HIS A 86 17.65 -4.34 4.88
C HIS A 86 17.89 -5.82 5.23
N LYS A 87 17.14 -6.40 6.20
CA LYS A 87 17.30 -7.79 6.64
C LYS A 87 16.90 -8.77 5.55
N SER A 88 15.85 -8.43 4.81
CA SER A 88 15.38 -9.21 3.66
C SER A 88 15.89 -8.70 2.31
N ASN A 89 16.69 -7.61 2.30
CA ASN A 89 17.12 -6.90 1.09
C ASN A 89 15.92 -6.49 0.21
N ALA A 90 14.83 -6.09 0.85
CA ALA A 90 13.60 -5.70 0.19
C ALA A 90 13.51 -4.17 0.09
N LYS A 91 13.16 -3.68 -1.10
CA LYS A 91 12.97 -2.26 -1.38
C LYS A 91 11.79 -2.09 -2.33
N PHE A 92 10.75 -1.42 -1.84
CA PHE A 92 9.51 -1.17 -2.57
C PHE A 92 9.20 0.32 -2.57
N THR A 93 8.60 0.80 -3.65
CA THR A 93 8.14 2.18 -3.79
C THR A 93 6.80 2.24 -4.53
N GLY A 94 6.07 3.34 -4.39
CA GLY A 94 4.80 3.56 -5.10
C GLY A 94 3.76 2.49 -4.76
N ASP A 95 3.03 2.02 -5.76
CA ASP A 95 1.89 1.09 -5.59
C ASP A 95 2.28 -0.24 -4.92
N GLU A 96 3.51 -0.72 -5.14
CA GLU A 96 4.01 -1.92 -4.49
C GLU A 96 4.19 -1.70 -2.99
N ALA A 97 4.81 -0.58 -2.60
CA ALA A 97 4.93 -0.21 -1.19
C ALA A 97 3.55 0.02 -0.55
N ILE A 98 2.62 0.67 -1.24
CA ILE A 98 1.24 0.85 -0.76
C ILE A 98 0.61 -0.53 -0.48
N THR A 99 0.72 -1.46 -1.43
CA THR A 99 0.16 -2.82 -1.29
C THR A 99 0.74 -3.55 -0.07
N LYS A 100 2.04 -3.38 0.23
CA LYS A 100 2.70 -4.01 1.38
C LYS A 100 2.37 -3.34 2.71
N LEU A 101 2.36 -2.01 2.76
CA LEU A 101 2.18 -1.25 3.99
C LEU A 101 0.72 -1.14 4.42
N SER A 102 -0.22 -1.09 3.47
CA SER A 102 -1.66 -0.99 3.73
C SER A 102 -2.18 -1.91 4.85
N PRO A 103 -1.97 -3.24 4.79
CA PRO A 103 -2.45 -4.13 5.84
C PRO A 103 -1.82 -3.86 7.21
N LEU A 104 -0.53 -3.49 7.25
CA LEU A 104 0.16 -3.16 8.50
C LEU A 104 -0.40 -1.87 9.11
N LEU A 105 -0.56 -0.83 8.29
CA LEU A 105 -1.11 0.46 8.72
C LEU A 105 -2.56 0.33 9.22
N GLN A 106 -3.37 -0.53 8.61
CA GLN A 106 -4.74 -0.82 9.05
C GLN A 106 -4.82 -1.61 10.36
N GLU A 107 -3.76 -2.34 10.73
CA GLU A 107 -3.69 -3.08 11.99
C GLU A 107 -3.43 -2.14 13.19
N LEU A 108 -2.78 -0.99 12.95
CA LEU A 108 -2.54 0.03 13.98
C LEU A 108 -3.88 0.57 14.53
N LYS A 109 -3.90 0.84 15.84
CA LYS A 109 -5.09 1.30 16.59
C LYS A 109 -4.84 2.52 17.45
N PHE A 110 -3.59 2.96 17.61
CA PHE A 110 -3.27 4.16 18.37
C PHE A 110 -3.83 5.41 17.69
N ASP A 111 -4.05 6.43 18.51
CA ASP A 111 -4.38 7.80 18.11
C ASP A 111 -3.43 8.80 18.78
N LYS A 112 -3.68 10.09 18.58
CA LYS A 112 -2.87 11.19 19.14
C LYS A 112 -2.86 11.25 20.68
N ASP A 113 -3.82 10.60 21.34
CA ASP A 113 -4.00 10.60 22.79
C ASP A 113 -3.42 9.32 23.43
N THR A 114 -3.03 8.33 22.61
CA THR A 114 -2.37 7.09 23.05
C THR A 114 -0.98 7.39 23.62
N PRO A 115 -0.60 6.82 24.78
CA PRO A 115 0.73 7.03 25.36
C PRO A 115 1.86 6.62 24.41
N ASP A 116 2.90 7.45 24.34
CA ASP A 116 3.99 7.28 23.37
C ASP A 116 4.65 5.88 23.42
N GLN A 117 4.79 5.28 24.61
CA GLN A 117 5.34 3.93 24.74
C GLN A 117 4.43 2.85 24.15
N GLU A 118 3.11 2.99 24.30
CA GLU A 118 2.14 2.06 23.72
C GLU A 118 2.12 2.16 22.19
N VAL A 119 2.29 3.37 21.64
CA VAL A 119 2.46 3.59 20.19
C VAL A 119 3.68 2.84 19.67
N ILE A 120 4.84 3.06 20.30
CA ILE A 120 6.11 2.42 19.90
C ILE A 120 5.97 0.89 19.95
N ASP A 121 5.43 0.35 21.06
CA ASP A 121 5.29 -1.08 21.24
C ASP A 121 4.30 -1.68 20.23
N GLN A 122 3.20 -1.00 19.92
CA GLN A 122 2.27 -1.43 18.87
C GLN A 122 2.96 -1.47 17.49
N VAL A 123 3.70 -0.43 17.12
CA VAL A 123 4.40 -0.36 15.82
C VAL A 123 5.47 -1.44 15.72
N VAL A 124 6.31 -1.63 16.74
CA VAL A 124 7.28 -2.72 16.80
C VAL A 124 6.62 -4.09 16.60
N ASN A 125 5.46 -4.32 17.23
CA ASN A 125 4.75 -5.59 17.14
C ASN A 125 4.06 -5.81 15.78
N VAL A 126 3.48 -4.78 15.17
CA VAL A 126 2.79 -4.88 13.87
C VAL A 126 3.80 -5.04 12.74
N PHE A 127 4.85 -4.22 12.73
CA PHE A 127 5.91 -4.25 11.72
C PHE A 127 6.94 -5.36 11.94
N LYS A 128 6.82 -6.14 13.03
CA LYS A 128 7.72 -7.24 13.40
C LYS A 128 9.19 -6.80 13.49
N LEU A 129 9.43 -5.60 14.02
CA LEU A 129 10.77 -5.08 14.22
C LEU A 129 11.49 -5.88 15.32
N ASP A 130 12.77 -6.14 15.13
CA ASP A 130 13.59 -6.73 16.19
C ASP A 130 13.73 -5.70 17.34
N LYS A 131 13.70 -6.13 18.60
CA LYS A 131 13.68 -5.20 19.76
C LYS A 131 15.04 -4.60 20.12
N ASP A 132 16.09 -4.96 19.40
CA ASP A 132 17.48 -4.54 19.59
C ASP A 132 17.88 -3.35 18.69
N TYR A 133 16.90 -2.54 18.24
CA TYR A 133 17.19 -1.27 17.59
C TYR A 133 17.95 -0.33 18.53
N GLN A 134 18.89 0.42 17.99
CA GLN A 134 19.56 1.51 18.71
C GLN A 134 18.70 2.76 18.73
N LYS A 135 17.97 2.99 17.63
CA LYS A 135 17.08 4.14 17.49
C LYS A 135 15.77 3.70 16.84
N PHE A 136 14.67 4.10 17.45
CA PHE A 136 13.33 4.09 16.88
C PHE A 136 12.87 5.54 16.74
N ASP A 137 12.45 5.92 15.55
CA ASP A 137 11.91 7.24 15.23
C ASP A 137 10.64 7.05 14.39
N LEU A 138 9.53 7.62 14.86
CA LEU A 138 8.26 7.59 14.16
C LEU A 138 7.64 8.99 14.17
N GLU A 139 7.35 9.50 12.99
CA GLU A 139 6.54 10.70 12.80
C GLU A 139 5.16 10.31 12.25
N VAL A 140 4.10 10.84 12.86
CA VAL A 140 2.71 10.66 12.40
C VAL A 140 2.04 12.01 12.27
N VAL A 141 1.42 12.26 11.12
CA VAL A 141 0.49 13.38 10.92
C VAL A 141 -0.92 12.80 10.88
N PHE A 142 -1.67 12.97 11.96
CA PHE A 142 -3.05 12.49 12.09
C PHE A 142 -3.99 13.18 11.09
N SER A 143 -5.15 12.57 10.82
CA SER A 143 -6.12 13.10 9.85
C SER A 143 -6.69 14.47 10.23
N ASP A 144 -6.63 14.85 11.52
CA ASP A 144 -7.00 16.18 12.01
C ASP A 144 -5.87 17.22 11.84
N GLY A 145 -4.72 16.82 11.29
CA GLY A 145 -3.53 17.65 11.10
C GLY A 145 -2.57 17.67 12.29
N THR A 146 -2.89 17.00 13.40
CA THR A 146 -1.99 16.90 14.56
C THR A 146 -0.74 16.13 14.17
N LYS A 147 0.44 16.73 14.37
CA LYS A 147 1.73 16.06 14.21
C LYS A 147 2.25 15.56 15.56
N LYS A 148 2.68 14.30 15.61
CA LYS A 148 3.33 13.67 16.77
C LYS A 148 4.60 12.97 16.33
N GLU A 149 5.62 13.03 17.19
CA GLU A 149 6.87 12.30 17.04
C GLU A 149 7.05 11.35 18.23
N TYR A 150 7.43 10.12 17.97
CA TYR A 150 7.63 9.06 18.94
C TYR A 150 9.05 8.51 18.79
N LYS A 151 9.88 8.70 19.83
CA LYS A 151 11.30 8.37 19.77
C LYS A 151 11.72 7.48 20.92
N ARG A 152 12.59 6.51 20.65
CA ARG A 152 13.28 5.69 21.66
C ARG A 152 14.71 5.46 21.20
N GLU A 153 15.67 5.81 22.06
CA GLU A 153 17.10 5.53 21.85
C GLU A 153 17.57 4.58 22.95
N ILE A 154 18.17 3.46 22.55
CA ILE A 154 18.78 2.49 23.47
C ILE A 154 20.28 2.78 23.48
N LYS A 155 20.80 3.13 24.66
CA LYS A 155 22.22 3.41 24.91
C LYS A 155 23.00 2.14 25.19
#